data_AF-A0A0B7MJI1-F1
#
_entry.id   AF-A0A0B7MJI1-F1
#
_cell.length_a   1.000
_cell.length_b   1.000
_cell.length_c   1.000
_cell.angle_alpha   90.00
_cell.angle_beta   90.00
_cell.angle_gamma   90.00
#
_symmetry.space_group_name_H-M   'P 1'
#
loop_
_entity.id
_entity.type
_entity.pdbx_description
1 polymer ?
#
loop_
_entity_poly.entity_id
_entity_poly.type
_entity_poly.pdbx_seq_one_letter_code
_entity_poly.pdbx_strand_id
1 'polypeptide(L)'
;MSLPVDETREPSPCLDVSKANKLVLLTDVEGIFVDRDDPQSLLSVIKAAEVPDLISRGVIAGGMIPKVECCVYALKNGVGRTHIIDGRILHSILLEVFTDEGVGTMVDK
;
A
#
# COMPACT_ATOMS: atom_id res chain seq x y z
N MET A 1 14.89 -30.62 -18.85
CA MET A 1 14.51 -29.43 -19.63
C MET A 1 13.70 -28.53 -18.72
N SER A 2 14.39 -27.63 -18.05
CA SER A 2 13.88 -26.67 -17.08
C SER A 2 13.18 -25.55 -17.84
N LEU A 3 11.85 -25.46 -17.72
CA LEU A 3 11.11 -24.27 -18.13
C LEU A 3 11.23 -23.22 -17.01
N PRO A 4 11.40 -21.93 -17.35
CA PRO A 4 11.82 -20.90 -16.41
C PRO A 4 10.67 -20.53 -15.48
N VAL A 5 11.00 -20.44 -14.19
CA VAL A 5 10.20 -19.78 -13.16
C VAL A 5 10.25 -18.27 -13.37
N ASP A 6 9.53 -17.77 -14.37
CA ASP A 6 9.16 -16.35 -14.42
C ASP A 6 7.66 -16.24 -14.13
N GLU A 7 7.36 -16.40 -12.85
CA GLU A 7 6.05 -16.15 -12.27
C GLU A 7 5.89 -14.63 -12.21
N THR A 8 5.52 -14.01 -13.34
CA THR A 8 4.91 -12.68 -13.33
C THR A 8 3.68 -12.78 -12.45
N ARG A 9 3.85 -12.46 -11.16
CA ARG A 9 2.79 -12.26 -10.17
C ARG A 9 1.92 -11.11 -10.64
N GLU A 10 1.04 -11.38 -11.59
CA GLU A 10 -0.09 -10.51 -11.84
C GLU A 10 -0.94 -10.53 -10.56
N PRO A 11 -1.15 -9.36 -9.90
CA PRO A 11 -2.02 -9.31 -8.74
C PRO A 11 -3.41 -9.81 -9.13
N SER A 12 -4.08 -10.51 -8.22
CA SER A 12 -5.36 -11.20 -8.39
C SER A 12 -6.35 -10.45 -9.33
N PRO A 13 -7.06 -11.14 -10.25
CA PRO A 13 -7.83 -10.55 -11.36
C PRO A 13 -9.09 -9.76 -10.96
N CYS A 14 -9.18 -9.25 -9.73
CA CYS A 14 -10.40 -8.67 -9.15
C CYS A 14 -10.50 -7.15 -9.28
N LEU A 15 -9.54 -6.46 -9.88
CA LEU A 15 -9.48 -4.99 -9.83
C LEU A 15 -9.47 -4.37 -11.23
N ASP A 16 -10.62 -4.37 -11.90
CA ASP A 16 -10.92 -3.37 -12.92
C ASP A 16 -11.25 -2.05 -12.19
N VAL A 17 -10.23 -1.45 -11.58
CA VAL A 17 -10.31 -0.23 -10.74
C VAL A 17 -10.28 1.05 -11.56
N SER A 18 -10.48 0.96 -12.88
CA SER A 18 -10.24 1.99 -13.89
C SER A 18 -11.02 3.30 -13.72
N LYS A 19 -11.91 3.41 -12.71
CA LYS A 19 -12.68 4.63 -12.39
C LYS A 19 -12.71 5.03 -10.91
N ALA A 20 -11.95 4.38 -10.03
CA ALA A 20 -12.00 4.71 -8.60
C ALA A 20 -11.12 5.93 -8.25
N ASN A 21 -11.66 6.90 -7.52
CA ASN A 21 -10.86 8.04 -7.01
C ASN A 21 -9.87 7.61 -5.90
N LYS A 22 -10.29 6.70 -5.02
CA LYS A 22 -9.50 6.20 -3.90
C LYS A 22 -9.67 4.67 -3.76
N LEU A 23 -8.56 3.95 -3.61
CA LEU A 23 -8.54 2.56 -3.14
C LEU A 23 -8.09 2.54 -1.68
N VAL A 24 -8.78 1.80 -0.82
CA VAL A 24 -8.43 1.67 0.60
C VAL A 24 -8.24 0.19 0.94
N LEU A 25 -7.07 -0.16 1.44
CA LEU A 25 -6.75 -1.48 1.97
C LEU A 25 -6.82 -1.43 3.50
N LEU A 26 -7.79 -2.15 4.06
CA LEU A 26 -7.88 -2.38 5.49
C LEU A 26 -6.90 -3.48 5.88
N THR A 27 -6.05 -3.20 6.85
CA THR A 27 -5.04 -4.15 7.35
C THR A 27 -5.07 -4.21 8.87
N ASP A 28 -4.36 -5.19 9.43
CA ASP A 28 -4.13 -5.39 10.86
C ASP A 28 -2.88 -4.67 11.40
N VAL A 29 -2.34 -3.72 10.64
CA VAL A 29 -1.16 -2.91 11.01
C VAL A 29 -1.41 -1.45 10.67
N GLU A 30 -0.74 -0.53 11.37
CA GLU A 30 -0.97 0.91 11.23
C GLU A 30 -0.54 1.47 9.86
N GLY A 31 0.49 0.88 9.25
CA GLY A 31 0.96 1.30 7.93
C GLY A 31 2.37 0.82 7.66
N ILE A 32 3.15 1.63 6.95
CA ILE A 32 4.54 1.36 6.60
C ILE A 32 5.44 2.20 7.51
N PHE A 33 6.26 1.53 8.33
CA PHE A 33 7.22 2.17 9.23
C PHE A 33 8.63 2.04 8.66
N VAL A 34 9.43 3.12 8.71
CA VAL A 34 10.86 3.05 8.38
C VAL A 34 11.60 2.17 9.38
N ASP A 35 11.23 2.27 10.65
CA ASP A 35 11.72 1.46 11.75
C ASP A 35 10.52 0.90 12.55
N ARG A 36 10.42 -0.42 12.62
CA ARG A 36 9.29 -1.08 13.26
C ARG A 36 9.22 -0.85 14.77
N ASP A 37 10.34 -0.49 15.38
CA ASP A 37 10.43 -0.24 16.82
C ASP A 37 10.14 1.24 17.17
N ASP A 38 10.05 2.13 16.17
CA ASP A 38 9.75 3.54 16.34
C ASP A 38 8.37 3.91 15.75
N PRO A 39 7.35 4.15 16.60
CA PRO A 39 6.03 4.59 16.17
C PRO A 39 6.03 5.93 15.41
N GLN A 40 7.04 6.79 15.62
CA GLN A 40 7.15 8.07 14.92
C GLN A 40 7.70 7.91 13.49
N SER A 41 8.15 6.71 13.12
CA SER A 41 8.71 6.41 11.82
C SER A 41 7.66 6.01 10.78
N LEU A 42 6.37 6.16 11.09
CA LEU A 42 5.27 5.92 10.17
C LEU A 42 5.40 6.82 8.94
N LEU A 43 5.45 6.21 7.77
CA LEU A 43 5.40 6.91 6.50
C LEU A 43 3.93 7.20 6.18
N SER A 44 3.48 8.42 6.47
CA SER A 44 2.11 8.86 6.14
C SER A 44 1.88 8.89 4.63
N VAL A 45 2.91 9.24 3.84
CA VAL A 45 2.83 9.30 2.37
C VAL A 45 4.10 8.71 1.77
N ILE A 46 3.93 7.84 0.77
CA ILE A 46 5.01 7.35 -0.09
C ILE A 46 4.61 7.48 -1.55
N LYS A 47 5.59 7.67 -2.43
CA LYS A 47 5.37 7.61 -3.88
C LYS A 47 5.51 6.20 -4.40
N ALA A 48 4.75 5.86 -5.42
CA ALA A 48 4.85 4.59 -6.12
C ALA A 48 6.27 4.31 -6.64
N ALA A 49 7.01 5.37 -7.01
CA ALA A 49 8.40 5.28 -7.43
C ALA A 49 9.38 4.90 -6.30
N GLU A 50 9.05 5.14 -5.04
CA GLU A 50 9.91 4.83 -3.87
C GLU A 50 9.74 3.39 -3.40
N VAL A 51 8.65 2.73 -3.79
CA VAL A 51 8.32 1.36 -3.36
C VAL A 51 9.45 0.36 -3.63
N PRO A 52 10.08 0.30 -4.83
CA PRO A 52 11.17 -0.65 -5.08
C PRO A 52 12.37 -0.45 -4.15
N ASP A 53 12.70 0.80 -3.83
CA ASP A 53 13.80 1.14 -2.94
C ASP A 53 13.46 0.77 -1.49
N LEU A 54 12.23 1.02 -1.05
CA LEU A 54 11.75 0.65 0.29
C LEU A 54 11.69 -0.88 0.49
N ILE A 55 11.35 -1.64 -0.56
CA ILE A 55 11.45 -3.11 -0.54
C ILE A 55 12.91 -3.54 -0.45
N SER A 56 13.79 -2.95 -1.26
CA SER A 56 15.22 -3.29 -1.28
C SER A 56 15.93 -2.98 0.04
N ARG A 57 15.50 -1.91 0.73
CA ARG A 57 15.97 -1.53 2.07
C ARG A 57 15.40 -2.41 3.19
N GLY A 58 14.44 -3.29 2.89
CA GLY A 58 13.78 -4.14 3.88
C GLY A 58 12.72 -3.42 4.73
N VAL A 59 12.40 -2.17 4.42
CA VAL A 59 11.33 -1.38 5.09
C VAL A 59 9.97 -2.03 4.81
N ILE A 60 9.69 -2.32 3.53
CA ILE A 60 8.52 -3.08 3.11
C ILE A 60 8.93 -4.55 2.97
N ALA A 61 8.40 -5.41 3.83
CA ALA A 61 8.77 -6.82 3.85
C ALA A 61 7.59 -7.75 4.14
N GLY A 62 7.77 -9.03 3.81
CA GLY A 62 6.79 -10.10 4.08
C GLY A 62 5.44 -9.85 3.41
N GLY A 63 4.36 -10.00 4.17
CA GLY A 63 2.99 -9.82 3.67
C GLY A 63 2.62 -8.38 3.27
N MET A 64 3.49 -7.39 3.53
CA MET A 64 3.26 -6.02 3.09
C MET A 64 3.62 -5.80 1.61
N ILE A 65 4.56 -6.59 1.08
CA ILE A 65 4.97 -6.51 -0.34
C ILE A 65 3.76 -6.65 -1.28
N PRO A 66 2.94 -7.72 -1.21
CA PRO A 66 1.80 -7.86 -2.13
C PRO A 66 0.72 -6.77 -1.93
N LYS A 67 0.60 -6.19 -0.72
CA LYS A 67 -0.34 -5.09 -0.46
C LYS A 67 0.10 -3.82 -1.20
N VAL A 68 1.38 -3.47 -1.09
CA VAL A 68 1.94 -2.29 -1.74
C VAL A 68 2.03 -2.47 -3.26
N GLU A 69 2.37 -3.65 -3.74
CA GLU A 69 2.33 -3.97 -5.18
C GLU A 69 0.92 -3.80 -5.76
N CYS A 70 -0.11 -4.23 -5.03
CA CYS A 70 -1.50 -4.01 -5.40
C CYS A 70 -1.86 -2.52 -5.47
N CYS A 71 -1.43 -1.72 -4.48
CA CYS A 71 -1.58 -0.27 -4.50
C CYS A 71 -0.92 0.37 -5.73
N VAL A 72 0.34 0.04 -6.01
CA VAL A 72 1.08 0.55 -7.18
C VAL A 72 0.40 0.13 -8.48
N TYR A 73 -0.06 -1.12 -8.57
CA TYR A 73 -0.80 -1.61 -9.72
C TYR A 73 -2.11 -0.81 -9.92
N ALA A 74 -2.87 -0.57 -8.86
CA ALA A 74 -4.11 0.20 -8.93
C ALA A 74 -3.88 1.65 -9.39
N LEU A 75 -2.83 2.31 -8.89
CA LEU A 75 -2.43 3.65 -9.32
C LEU A 75 -2.09 3.70 -10.81
N LYS A 76 -1.35 2.70 -11.30
CA LYS A 76 -1.01 2.56 -12.73
C LYS A 76 -2.24 2.34 -13.60
N ASN A 77 -3.26 1.66 -13.08
CA ASN A 77 -4.51 1.34 -13.77
C ASN A 77 -5.59 2.43 -13.63
N GLY A 78 -5.24 3.63 -13.18
CA GLY A 78 -6.13 4.80 -13.24
C GLY A 78 -6.76 5.20 -11.90
N VAL A 79 -6.47 4.50 -10.81
CA VAL A 79 -6.88 4.96 -9.47
C VAL A 79 -6.18 6.28 -9.14
N GLY A 80 -6.93 7.20 -8.54
CA GLY A 80 -6.40 8.51 -8.13
C GLY A 80 -5.35 8.40 -7.03
N ARG A 81 -5.72 7.80 -5.89
CA ARG A 81 -4.85 7.58 -4.72
C ARG A 81 -5.15 6.24 -4.08
N THR A 82 -4.17 5.67 -3.38
CA THR A 82 -4.40 4.44 -2.60
C THR A 82 -3.95 4.63 -1.16
N HIS A 83 -4.62 3.95 -0.23
CA HIS A 83 -4.42 4.12 1.20
C HIS A 83 -4.34 2.73 1.87
N ILE A 84 -3.37 2.54 2.75
CA ILE A 84 -3.22 1.37 3.61
C ILE A 84 -3.47 1.84 5.03
N ILE A 85 -4.54 1.35 5.67
CA ILE A 85 -4.96 1.83 6.99
C ILE A 85 -5.25 0.69 7.97
N ASP A 86 -5.11 0.97 9.26
CA ASP A 86 -5.48 0.02 10.32
C ASP A 86 -7.00 -0.14 10.43
N GLY A 87 -7.49 -1.35 10.16
CA GLY A 87 -8.90 -1.71 10.32
C GLY A 87 -9.32 -1.93 11.77
N ARG A 88 -8.38 -2.01 12.73
CA ARG A 88 -8.66 -2.20 14.16
C ARG A 88 -9.05 -0.90 14.86
N ILE A 89 -8.69 0.25 14.28
CA ILE A 89 -9.06 1.56 14.79
C ILE A 89 -10.53 1.84 14.46
N LEU A 90 -11.30 2.20 15.48
CA LEU A 90 -12.72 2.53 15.32
C LEU A 90 -12.85 3.75 14.39
N HIS A 91 -13.71 3.63 13.37
CA HIS A 91 -13.93 4.66 12.36
C HIS A 91 -12.71 5.00 11.49
N SER A 92 -11.74 4.08 11.33
CA SER A 92 -10.50 4.31 10.55
C SER A 92 -10.73 4.86 9.14
N ILE A 93 -11.77 4.39 8.43
CA ILE A 93 -12.13 4.92 7.10
C ILE A 93 -12.55 6.39 7.17
N LEU A 94 -13.34 6.78 8.17
CA LEU A 94 -13.77 8.17 8.32
C LEU A 94 -12.59 9.06 8.68
N LEU A 95 -11.70 8.58 9.55
CA LEU A 95 -10.47 9.30 9.88
C LEU A 95 -9.62 9.51 8.61
N GLU A 96 -9.41 8.48 7.81
CA GLU A 96 -8.62 8.59 6.57
C GLU A 96 -9.25 9.51 5.51
N VAL A 97 -10.58 9.60 5.46
CA VAL A 97 -11.28 10.42 4.46
C VAL A 97 -11.46 11.87 4.90
N PHE A 98 -11.63 12.11 6.20
CA PHE A 98 -12.00 13.41 6.76
C PHE A 98 -10.90 14.09 7.59
N THR A 99 -9.72 13.48 7.71
CA THR A 99 -8.57 14.11 8.38
C THR A 99 -7.39 14.25 7.43
N ASP A 100 -6.63 15.33 7.59
CA ASP A 100 -5.44 15.60 6.76
C ASP A 100 -4.21 14.80 7.21
N GLU A 101 -4.16 14.37 8.48
CA GLU A 101 -3.05 13.57 9.01
C GLU A 101 -3.13 12.11 8.54
N GLY A 102 -4.34 11.58 8.30
CA GLY A 102 -4.54 10.18 7.96
C GLY A 102 -4.21 9.24 9.12
N VAL A 103 -4.67 7.99 9.05
CA VAL A 103 -4.41 6.96 10.08
C VAL A 103 -3.56 5.80 9.55
N GLY A 104 -2.90 6.02 8.42
CA GLY A 104 -1.99 5.04 7.85
C GLY A 104 -1.11 5.61 6.74
N THR A 105 -0.82 4.80 5.73
CA THR A 105 0.09 5.16 4.65
C THR A 105 -0.67 5.35 3.34
N MET A 106 -0.59 6.56 2.79
CA MET A 106 -1.05 6.87 1.44
C MET A 106 0.05 6.58 0.41
N VAL A 107 -0.26 5.81 -0.62
CA VAL A 107 0.59 5.66 -1.81
C VAL A 107 0.06 6.59 -2.89
N ASP A 108 0.90 7.54 -3.28
CA ASP A 108 0.66 8.50 -4.36
C ASP A 108 1.48 8.14 -5.61
N LYS A 109 1.19 8.77 -6.74
CA LYS A 109 1.90 8.54 -8.01
C LYS A 109 3.36 8.97 -7.98
#